data_AF-T1KMF6-F1
#
_entry.id   AF-T1KMF6-F1
#
_cell.length_a   1.000
_cell.length_b   1.000
_cell.length_c   1.000
_cell.angle_alpha   90.00
_cell.angle_beta   90.00
_cell.angle_gamma   90.00
#
_symmetry.space_group_name_H-M   'P 1'
#
loop_
_entity.id
_entity.type
_entity.pdbx_description
1 polymer ?
#
loop_
_entity_poly.entity_id
_entity_poly.type
_entity_poly.pdbx_seq_one_letter_code
_entity_poly.pdbx_strand_id
1 'polypeptide(L)'
;MSADDINSYKTVIKAKLSGEDYHDIVIDWTDTSQPYEQQVFSRLAEISGISVERTAEFMFMDGGDRYEFFHNERAEPKLEHTLLLSMQLEFNRENLLNLMNGNERFGLSLRLSCDDNKHFYMWYAFVPERFMDETECTLNFCHYLDNRAILNKLKAIVTNDALQSQMKDFLVQPRFPYFDDFFLIERWHHAYRRFNVMQYYYRTCYPFYQNVMFVCQNFDYVPAQLYLRTRG
;
A
#
# COMPACT_ATOMS: atom_id res chain seq x y z
N MET A 1 -4.27 43.94 0.85
CA MET A 1 -4.76 42.58 0.55
C MET A 1 -3.62 41.87 -0.16
N SER A 2 -2.86 41.02 0.55
CA SER A 2 -1.76 40.27 -0.05
C SER A 2 -2.31 39.12 -0.90
N ALA A 3 -1.56 38.73 -1.93
CA ALA A 3 -1.93 37.71 -2.89
C ALA A 3 -1.99 36.27 -2.31
N ASP A 4 -1.85 36.11 -0.99
CA ASP A 4 -1.76 34.82 -0.31
C ASP A 4 -3.14 34.25 0.10
N ASP A 5 -4.21 35.04 0.00
CA ASP A 5 -5.56 34.60 0.40
C ASP A 5 -6.31 33.80 -0.68
N ILE A 6 -5.77 33.73 -1.90
CA ILE A 6 -6.46 33.12 -3.06
C ILE A 6 -6.32 31.58 -3.09
N ASN A 7 -5.41 30.98 -2.30
CA ASN A 7 -5.12 29.53 -2.39
C ASN A 7 -5.52 28.72 -1.15
N SER A 8 -6.44 29.22 -0.32
CA SER A 8 -6.89 28.49 0.88
C SER A 8 -7.81 27.28 0.55
N TYR A 9 -8.39 27.24 -0.64
CA TYR A 9 -9.38 26.22 -1.03
C TYR A 9 -8.78 24.93 -1.56
N LYS A 10 -7.46 24.89 -1.79
CA LYS A 10 -6.77 23.73 -2.35
C LYS A 10 -5.60 23.32 -1.50
N THR A 11 -5.31 22.03 -1.49
CA THR A 11 -4.11 21.47 -0.88
C THR A 11 -3.41 20.58 -1.88
N VAL A 12 -2.08 20.61 -1.88
CA VAL A 12 -1.26 19.86 -2.83
C VAL A 12 -0.36 18.90 -2.06
N ILE A 13 -0.51 17.60 -2.31
CA ILE A 13 0.41 16.58 -1.84
C ILE A 13 1.44 16.36 -2.94
N LYS A 14 2.74 16.50 -2.62
CA LYS A 14 3.83 16.23 -3.57
C LYS A 14 4.36 14.83 -3.36
N ALA A 15 4.17 13.95 -4.34
CA ALA A 15 4.61 12.56 -4.25
C ALA A 15 5.37 12.11 -5.49
N LYS A 16 6.38 11.25 -5.32
CA LYS A 16 7.16 10.67 -6.44
C LYS A 16 7.32 9.17 -6.32
N LEU A 17 7.41 8.48 -7.46
CA LEU A 17 8.08 7.19 -7.51
C LEU A 17 9.59 7.39 -7.52
N SER A 18 10.33 6.38 -7.08
CA SER A 18 11.78 6.41 -7.16
C SER A 18 12.25 6.50 -8.62
N GLY A 19 13.20 7.40 -8.87
CA GLY A 19 13.71 7.69 -10.21
C GLY A 19 12.82 8.59 -11.07
N GLU A 20 11.73 9.14 -10.51
CA GLU A 20 10.82 10.07 -11.21
C GLU A 20 10.76 11.43 -10.50
N ASP A 21 10.24 12.42 -11.23
CA ASP A 21 9.92 13.74 -10.68
C ASP A 21 8.67 13.69 -9.78
N TYR A 22 8.48 14.74 -8.98
CA TYR A 22 7.29 14.87 -8.15
C TYR A 22 6.04 15.13 -8.97
N HIS A 23 4.97 14.44 -8.62
CA HIS A 23 3.61 14.71 -9.06
C HIS A 23 2.86 15.52 -8.00
N ASP A 24 2.08 16.49 -8.47
CA ASP A 24 1.18 17.28 -7.63
C ASP A 24 -0.20 16.61 -7.57
N ILE A 25 -0.56 16.07 -6.40
CA ILE A 25 -1.90 15.57 -6.12
C ILE A 25 -2.68 16.71 -5.48
N VAL A 26 -3.53 17.37 -6.28
CA VAL A 26 -4.33 18.51 -5.87
C VAL A 26 -5.68 18.03 -5.33
N ILE A 27 -6.01 18.47 -4.11
CA ILE A 27 -7.32 18.30 -3.47
C ILE A 27 -8.02 19.65 -3.46
N ASP A 28 -9.22 19.70 -4.02
CA ASP A 28 -10.11 20.84 -4.01
C ASP A 28 -11.16 20.67 -2.91
N TRP A 29 -11.03 21.46 -1.84
CA TRP A 29 -11.95 21.42 -0.69
C TRP A 29 -13.30 22.07 -0.97
N THR A 30 -13.48 22.68 -2.15
CA THR A 30 -14.77 23.22 -2.59
C THR A 30 -15.56 22.24 -3.43
N ASP A 31 -14.91 21.18 -3.92
CA ASP A 31 -15.57 20.13 -4.69
C ASP A 31 -16.19 19.09 -3.75
N THR A 32 -17.47 19.27 -3.45
CA THR A 32 -18.27 18.36 -2.63
C THR A 32 -19.00 17.29 -3.46
N SER A 33 -18.62 17.08 -4.73
CA SER A 33 -19.28 16.08 -5.59
C SER A 33 -18.94 14.63 -5.21
N GLN A 34 -17.84 14.43 -4.48
CA GLN A 34 -17.36 13.15 -3.96
C GLN A 34 -16.60 13.36 -2.64
N PRO A 35 -16.37 12.31 -1.83
CA PRO A 35 -15.48 12.39 -0.67
C PRO A 35 -14.09 12.90 -1.08
N TYR A 36 -13.45 13.72 -0.24
CA TYR A 36 -12.21 14.40 -0.60
C TYR A 36 -11.05 13.43 -0.83
N GLU A 37 -10.99 12.33 -0.10
CA GLU A 37 -10.03 11.24 -0.28
C GLU A 37 -10.16 10.56 -1.65
N GLN A 38 -11.34 10.59 -2.28
CA GLN A 38 -11.54 10.05 -3.63
C GLN A 38 -10.80 10.85 -4.71
N GLN A 39 -10.51 12.12 -4.44
CA GLN A 39 -9.65 12.92 -5.30
C GLN A 39 -8.21 12.37 -5.29
N VAL A 40 -7.72 11.88 -4.15
CA VAL A 40 -6.39 11.25 -4.03
C VAL A 40 -6.35 9.94 -4.80
N PHE A 41 -7.35 9.06 -4.64
CA PHE A 41 -7.43 7.81 -5.42
C PHE A 41 -7.45 8.06 -6.93
N SER A 42 -8.19 9.07 -7.39
CA SER A 42 -8.26 9.43 -8.80
C SER A 42 -6.89 9.86 -9.35
N ARG A 43 -6.13 10.67 -8.60
CA ARG A 43 -4.77 11.07 -8.98
C ARG A 43 -3.77 9.92 -8.91
N LEU A 44 -3.88 9.05 -7.91
CA LEU A 44 -3.07 7.82 -7.84
C LEU A 44 -3.35 6.92 -9.05
N ALA A 45 -4.58 6.85 -9.53
CA ALA A 45 -4.93 6.10 -10.75
C ALA A 45 -4.28 6.70 -12.01
N GLU A 46 -4.22 8.03 -12.12
CA GLU A 46 -3.50 8.73 -13.20
C GLU A 46 -1.99 8.47 -13.14
N ILE A 47 -1.38 8.61 -11.96
CA ILE A 47 0.06 8.42 -11.74
C ILE A 47 0.45 6.96 -12.03
N SER A 48 -0.37 6.00 -11.56
CA SER A 48 -0.04 4.57 -11.65
C SER A 48 -0.48 3.91 -12.95
N GLY A 49 -1.50 4.45 -13.60
CA GLY A 49 -2.24 3.80 -14.67
C GLY A 49 -3.04 2.57 -14.20
N ILE A 50 -3.28 2.40 -12.90
CA ILE A 50 -4.11 1.36 -12.29
C ILE A 50 -5.45 2.00 -11.95
N SER A 51 -6.57 1.36 -12.31
CA SER A 51 -7.88 1.99 -12.09
C SER A 51 -8.16 2.18 -10.60
N VAL A 52 -8.99 3.17 -10.26
CA VAL A 52 -9.40 3.46 -8.88
C VAL A 52 -9.94 2.18 -8.24
N GLU A 53 -10.75 1.42 -8.96
CA GLU A 53 -11.41 0.21 -8.51
C GLU A 53 -10.42 -0.91 -8.12
N ARG A 54 -9.18 -0.88 -8.63
CA ARG A 54 -8.12 -1.84 -8.31
C ARG A 54 -7.17 -1.35 -7.22
N THR A 55 -7.53 -0.28 -6.51
CA THR A 55 -6.81 0.27 -5.36
C THR A 55 -7.67 0.13 -4.12
N ALA A 56 -7.14 -0.51 -3.07
CA ALA A 56 -7.88 -0.73 -1.82
C ALA A 56 -7.76 0.46 -0.87
N GLU A 57 -6.56 1.01 -0.74
CA GLU A 57 -6.27 2.03 0.28
C GLU A 57 -5.03 2.85 -0.06
N PHE A 58 -4.92 4.01 0.57
CA PHE A 58 -3.65 4.72 0.74
C PHE A 58 -3.42 5.04 2.21
N MET A 59 -2.16 5.26 2.59
CA MET A 59 -1.82 5.67 3.95
C MET A 59 -0.78 6.79 4.02
N PHE A 60 -0.83 7.58 5.09
CA PHE A 60 0.21 8.52 5.49
C PHE A 60 1.00 7.98 6.67
N MET A 61 2.31 8.21 6.67
CA MET A 61 3.20 7.87 7.78
C MET A 61 3.49 9.10 8.62
N ASP A 62 3.00 9.14 9.85
CA ASP A 62 3.09 10.32 10.75
C ASP A 62 4.39 10.34 11.59
N GLY A 63 5.26 9.35 11.45
CA GLY A 63 6.48 9.22 12.26
C GLY A 63 6.21 8.59 13.63
N GLY A 64 7.12 7.71 14.07
CA GLY A 64 6.92 6.90 15.28
C GLY A 64 5.97 5.71 15.07
N ASP A 65 6.05 5.05 13.91
CA ASP A 65 5.29 3.84 13.54
C ASP A 65 3.75 3.99 13.50
N ARG A 66 3.26 5.23 13.47
CA ARG A 66 1.83 5.52 13.24
C ARG A 66 1.52 5.66 11.76
N TYR A 67 0.41 5.06 11.37
CA TYR A 67 -0.09 5.03 10.00
C TYR A 67 -1.54 5.47 10.02
N GLU A 68 -1.88 6.46 9.19
CA GLU A 68 -3.27 6.88 8.96
C GLU A 68 -3.74 6.28 7.63
N PHE A 69 -4.80 5.47 7.68
CA PHE A 69 -5.30 4.69 6.56
C PHE A 69 -6.60 5.28 6.01
N PHE A 70 -6.68 5.36 4.70
CA PHE A 70 -7.86 5.82 3.97
C PHE A 70 -8.27 4.73 2.98
N HIS A 71 -9.51 4.26 3.11
CA HIS A 71 -10.02 3.17 2.29
C HIS A 71 -10.75 3.70 1.06
N ASN A 72 -10.67 2.93 -0.01
CA ASN A 72 -11.36 3.25 -1.23
C ASN A 72 -12.75 2.62 -1.25
N GLU A 73 -13.77 3.46 -1.10
CA GLU A 73 -15.18 3.02 -1.21
C GLU A 73 -15.56 2.51 -2.61
N ARG A 74 -14.77 2.87 -3.63
CA ARG A 74 -14.98 2.49 -5.03
C ARG A 74 -14.19 1.23 -5.45
N ALA A 75 -13.52 0.55 -4.51
CA ALA A 75 -12.79 -0.67 -4.81
C ALA A 75 -13.74 -1.78 -5.31
N GLU A 76 -13.36 -2.46 -6.41
CA GLU A 76 -14.12 -3.56 -6.99
C GLU A 76 -13.25 -4.82 -7.21
N PRO A 77 -13.71 -6.01 -6.75
CA PRO A 77 -14.89 -6.22 -5.91
C PRO A 77 -14.87 -5.46 -4.59
N LYS A 78 -16.04 -5.24 -3.98
CA LYS A 78 -16.14 -4.60 -2.67
C LYS A 78 -15.24 -5.32 -1.65
N LEU A 79 -14.49 -4.56 -0.88
CA LEU A 79 -13.60 -5.08 0.16
C LEU A 79 -14.43 -5.76 1.26
N GLU A 80 -14.07 -6.98 1.63
CA GLU A 80 -14.72 -7.78 2.68
C GLU A 80 -14.11 -7.50 4.06
N HIS A 81 -12.80 -7.22 4.12
CA HIS A 81 -12.13 -6.81 5.35
C HIS A 81 -11.66 -5.36 5.25
N THR A 82 -12.42 -4.46 5.87
CA THR A 82 -11.89 -3.19 6.38
C THR A 82 -11.15 -3.54 7.67
N LEU A 83 -9.83 -3.37 7.73
CA LEU A 83 -9.03 -3.65 8.94
C LEU A 83 -9.68 -2.92 10.14
N LEU A 84 -10.27 -3.71 11.04
CA LEU A 84 -11.26 -3.31 12.04
C LEU A 84 -10.72 -2.46 13.21
N LEU A 85 -9.51 -1.88 13.11
CA LEU A 85 -8.82 -1.25 14.24
C LEU A 85 -7.96 -0.02 13.91
N SER A 86 -8.13 0.64 12.76
CA SER A 86 -7.58 2.01 12.63
C SER A 86 -8.66 3.02 12.99
N MET A 87 -8.41 3.83 14.03
CA MET A 87 -9.14 5.08 14.20
C MET A 87 -8.82 5.92 12.97
N GLN A 88 -9.72 5.95 12.00
CA GLN A 88 -9.51 6.77 10.82
C GLN A 88 -9.65 8.23 11.21
N LEU A 89 -8.53 8.95 11.14
CA LEU A 89 -8.56 10.41 11.09
C LEU A 89 -9.52 10.83 9.97
N GLU A 90 -10.46 11.74 10.26
CA GLU A 90 -11.33 12.27 9.21
C GLU A 90 -10.48 12.94 8.12
N PHE A 91 -10.73 12.62 6.85
CA PHE A 91 -10.02 13.22 5.73
C PHE A 91 -10.53 14.65 5.48
N ASN A 92 -10.02 15.59 6.27
CA ASN A 92 -10.31 17.02 6.15
C ASN A 92 -9.02 17.83 5.99
N ARG A 93 -9.16 19.11 5.68
CA ARG A 93 -8.03 20.00 5.38
C ARG A 93 -7.02 20.12 6.51
N GLU A 94 -7.49 20.32 7.74
CA GLU A 94 -6.62 20.51 8.90
C GLU A 94 -5.81 19.24 9.19
N ASN A 95 -6.50 18.11 9.18
CA ASN A 95 -5.91 16.79 9.36
C ASN A 95 -4.87 16.47 8.29
N LEU A 96 -5.16 16.75 7.01
CA LEU A 96 -4.18 16.53 5.95
C LEU A 96 -2.96 17.45 6.10
N LEU A 97 -3.15 18.73 6.44
CA LEU A 97 -2.02 19.66 6.65
C LEU A 97 -1.13 19.21 7.82
N ASN A 98 -1.72 18.65 8.87
CA ASN A 98 -0.99 18.04 9.98
C ASN A 98 -0.18 16.82 9.51
N LEU A 99 -0.79 15.91 8.75
CA LEU A 99 -0.12 14.73 8.18
C LEU A 99 1.04 15.09 7.24
N MET A 100 0.91 16.22 6.53
CA MET A 100 1.96 16.72 5.64
C MET A 100 3.01 17.58 6.34
N ASN A 101 2.91 17.77 7.66
CA ASN A 101 3.77 18.69 8.41
C ASN A 101 3.94 20.04 7.67
N GLY A 102 2.83 20.58 7.16
CA GLY A 102 2.74 21.84 6.41
C GLY A 102 3.09 21.77 4.92
N ASN A 103 4.22 21.17 4.51
CA ASN A 103 4.65 21.12 3.10
C ASN A 103 5.69 20.03 2.82
N GLU A 104 5.62 18.91 3.53
CA GLU A 104 6.51 17.78 3.31
C GLU A 104 6.27 17.12 1.96
N ARG A 105 7.34 16.54 1.40
CA ARG A 105 7.32 15.78 0.17
C ARG A 105 7.37 14.29 0.47
N PHE A 106 6.77 13.51 -0.40
CA PHE A 106 6.57 12.09 -0.17
C PHE A 106 7.20 11.22 -1.27
N GLY A 107 7.78 10.11 -0.87
CA GLY A 107 7.94 8.96 -1.75
C GLY A 107 6.66 8.14 -1.74
N LEU A 108 6.29 7.64 -2.91
CA LEU A 108 5.15 6.76 -3.08
C LEU A 108 5.64 5.31 -2.97
N SER A 109 5.44 4.71 -1.80
CA SER A 109 5.75 3.30 -1.58
C SER A 109 4.63 2.41 -2.12
N LEU A 110 5.03 1.35 -2.82
CA LEU A 110 4.13 0.43 -3.51
C LEU A 110 3.92 -0.84 -2.70
N ARG A 111 2.66 -1.22 -2.49
CA ARG A 111 2.27 -2.44 -1.79
C ARG A 111 1.21 -3.20 -2.58
N LEU A 112 1.33 -4.52 -2.55
CA LEU A 112 0.29 -5.44 -3.02
C LEU A 112 -0.48 -5.94 -1.80
N SER A 113 -1.79 -5.76 -1.81
CA SER A 113 -2.69 -6.35 -0.80
C SER A 113 -3.56 -7.41 -1.44
N CYS A 114 -3.99 -8.40 -0.67
CA CYS A 114 -5.04 -9.33 -1.06
C CYS A 114 -6.12 -9.27 0.01
N ASP A 115 -7.35 -9.00 -0.41
CA ASP A 115 -8.50 -8.95 0.48
C ASP A 115 -9.14 -10.34 0.64
N ASP A 116 -10.02 -10.48 1.63
CA ASP A 116 -10.79 -11.70 1.91
C ASP A 116 -11.75 -12.08 0.78
N ASN A 117 -12.14 -11.12 -0.04
CA ASN A 117 -12.82 -11.36 -1.31
C ASN A 117 -11.93 -12.08 -2.35
N LYS A 118 -10.68 -12.41 -1.99
CA LYS A 118 -9.70 -13.18 -2.74
C LYS A 118 -9.16 -12.47 -3.97
N HIS A 119 -9.21 -11.14 -3.99
CA HIS A 119 -8.63 -10.32 -5.05
C HIS A 119 -7.42 -9.53 -4.56
N PHE A 120 -6.45 -9.38 -5.45
CA PHE A 120 -5.37 -8.44 -5.28
C PHE A 120 -5.78 -7.00 -5.58
N TYR A 121 -5.27 -6.10 -4.75
CA TYR A 121 -5.42 -4.66 -4.88
C TYR A 121 -4.08 -3.97 -4.69
N MET A 122 -3.99 -2.77 -5.26
CA MET A 122 -2.92 -1.85 -4.91
C MET A 122 -3.17 -1.17 -3.59
N TRP A 123 -2.08 -0.94 -2.88
CA TRP A 123 -2.01 -0.06 -1.74
C TRP A 123 -0.80 0.86 -1.91
N TYR A 124 -1.02 2.14 -1.65
CA TYR A 124 0.01 3.18 -1.69
C TYR A 124 0.31 3.73 -0.30
N ALA A 125 1.60 3.94 -0.01
CA ALA A 125 2.00 4.63 1.21
C ALA A 125 2.77 5.91 0.87
N PHE A 126 2.29 7.03 1.39
CA PHE A 126 3.00 8.31 1.37
C PHE A 126 4.06 8.28 2.48
N VAL A 127 5.31 8.05 2.08
CA VAL A 127 6.45 8.00 2.99
C VAL A 127 7.14 9.36 2.98
N PRO A 128 7.18 10.08 4.13
CA PRO A 128 7.91 11.33 4.27
C PRO A 128 9.34 11.24 3.76
N GLU A 129 9.80 12.27 3.04
CA GLU A 129 11.18 12.32 2.53
C GLU A 129 12.24 12.21 3.63
N ARG A 130 11.95 12.70 4.85
CA ARG A 130 12.81 12.51 6.02
C ARG A 130 13.01 11.05 6.46
N PHE A 131 12.16 10.13 6.01
CA PHE A 131 12.23 8.68 6.30
C PHE A 131 12.70 7.86 5.10
N MET A 132 13.10 8.53 4.03
CA MET A 132 13.71 7.90 2.86
C MET A 132 15.23 8.06 2.93
N ASP A 133 15.92 7.05 2.43
CA ASP A 133 17.35 7.15 2.10
C ASP A 133 17.49 7.13 0.58
N GLU A 134 18.34 7.99 0.02
CA GLU A 134 18.53 8.08 -1.43
C GLU A 134 19.33 6.89 -2.00
N THR A 135 20.05 6.17 -1.14
CA THR A 135 21.01 5.13 -1.51
C THR A 135 20.65 3.76 -0.96
N GLU A 136 20.07 3.70 0.23
CA GLU A 136 19.70 2.48 0.94
C GLU A 136 18.19 2.29 1.02
N CYS A 137 17.76 1.05 1.26
CA CYS A 137 16.36 0.75 1.47
C CYS A 137 16.03 0.85 2.96
N THR A 138 14.98 1.59 3.29
CA THR A 138 14.39 1.65 4.63
C THR A 138 13.29 0.61 4.76
N LEU A 139 12.77 0.44 5.98
CA LEU A 139 11.62 -0.45 6.24
C LEU A 139 10.42 -0.10 5.33
N ASN A 140 10.25 1.19 5.04
CA ASN A 140 9.06 1.73 4.43
C ASN A 140 9.26 2.19 2.99
N PHE A 141 10.48 2.49 2.56
CA PHE A 141 10.76 2.91 1.19
C PHE A 141 12.06 2.29 0.67
N CYS A 142 12.04 1.83 -0.57
CA CYS A 142 13.18 1.21 -1.22
C CYS A 142 13.15 1.54 -2.71
N HIS A 143 14.15 2.27 -3.20
CA HIS A 143 14.23 2.70 -4.60
C HIS A 143 14.19 1.55 -5.62
N TYR A 144 14.70 0.37 -5.23
CA TYR A 144 14.61 -0.83 -6.08
C TYR A 144 13.19 -1.41 -6.19
N LEU A 145 12.31 -1.12 -5.23
CA LEU A 145 10.95 -1.65 -5.13
C LEU A 145 9.86 -0.61 -5.43
N ASP A 146 10.12 0.67 -5.17
CA ASP A 146 9.15 1.77 -5.28
C ASP A 146 9.38 2.60 -6.53
N ASN A 147 9.57 1.92 -7.67
CA ASN A 147 9.82 2.56 -8.96
C ASN A 147 8.81 2.10 -10.02
N ARG A 148 8.82 2.77 -11.18
CA ARG A 148 7.93 2.49 -12.31
C ARG A 148 7.97 1.06 -12.80
N ALA A 149 9.15 0.45 -12.84
CA ALA A 149 9.31 -0.91 -13.34
C ALA A 149 8.59 -1.91 -12.44
N ILE A 150 8.65 -1.73 -11.13
CA ILE A 150 7.91 -2.57 -10.17
C ILE A 150 6.43 -2.24 -10.20
N LEU A 151 6.04 -0.97 -10.25
CA LEU A 151 4.64 -0.58 -10.42
C LEU A 151 3.98 -1.28 -11.62
N ASN A 152 4.66 -1.34 -12.76
CA ASN A 152 4.16 -2.02 -13.96
C ASN A 152 3.97 -3.52 -13.75
N LYS A 153 4.83 -4.17 -12.94
CA LYS A 153 4.66 -5.58 -12.57
C LYS A 153 3.45 -5.77 -11.65
N LEU A 154 3.28 -4.89 -10.66
CA LEU A 154 2.13 -4.91 -9.75
C LEU A 154 0.83 -4.66 -10.49
N LYS A 155 0.81 -3.69 -11.41
CA LYS A 155 -0.29 -3.44 -12.35
C LYS A 155 -0.68 -4.72 -13.07
N ALA A 156 0.29 -5.42 -13.67
CA ALA A 156 0.04 -6.67 -14.39
C ALA A 156 -0.51 -7.79 -13.50
N ILE A 157 -0.29 -7.74 -12.18
CA ILE A 157 -0.86 -8.70 -11.23
C ILE A 157 -2.32 -8.32 -10.89
N VAL A 158 -2.56 -7.08 -10.47
CA VAL A 158 -3.89 -6.64 -10.00
C VAL A 158 -4.93 -6.62 -11.11
N THR A 159 -4.51 -6.41 -12.37
CA THR A 159 -5.41 -6.42 -13.53
C THR A 159 -5.53 -7.79 -14.23
N ASN A 160 -4.92 -8.85 -13.69
CA ASN A 160 -4.97 -10.17 -14.31
C ASN A 160 -6.17 -10.98 -13.81
N ASP A 161 -7.30 -10.85 -14.49
CA ASP A 161 -8.55 -11.53 -14.11
C ASP A 161 -8.42 -13.06 -14.08
N ALA A 162 -7.58 -13.64 -14.95
CA ALA A 162 -7.32 -15.09 -14.95
C ALA A 162 -6.58 -15.53 -13.67
N LEU A 163 -5.57 -14.76 -13.24
CA LEU A 163 -4.86 -14.99 -11.98
C LEU A 163 -5.80 -14.84 -10.78
N GLN A 164 -6.58 -13.74 -10.75
CA GLN A 164 -7.55 -13.47 -9.68
C GLN A 164 -8.57 -14.63 -9.56
N SER A 165 -9.10 -15.10 -10.70
CA SER A 165 -10.01 -16.25 -10.75
C SER A 165 -9.35 -17.54 -10.28
N GLN A 166 -8.12 -17.83 -10.71
CA GLN A 166 -7.40 -19.02 -10.26
C GLN A 166 -7.15 -18.96 -8.75
N MET A 167 -6.75 -17.80 -8.24
CA MET A 167 -6.51 -17.62 -6.82
C MET A 167 -7.75 -17.84 -5.99
N LYS A 168 -8.93 -17.41 -6.43
CA LYS A 168 -10.20 -17.64 -5.74
C LYS A 168 -10.40 -19.11 -5.32
N ASP A 169 -9.94 -20.05 -6.15
CA ASP A 169 -10.03 -21.49 -5.92
C ASP A 169 -8.96 -22.02 -4.93
N PHE A 170 -7.77 -21.39 -4.90
CA PHE A 170 -6.66 -21.78 -4.02
C PHE A 170 -6.68 -21.11 -2.65
N LEU A 171 -7.24 -19.91 -2.54
CA LEU A 171 -7.33 -19.16 -1.30
C LEU A 171 -8.44 -19.76 -0.42
N VAL A 172 -8.10 -20.78 0.36
CA VAL A 172 -9.00 -21.37 1.36
C VAL A 172 -9.04 -20.44 2.58
N GLN A 173 -10.22 -20.19 3.15
CA GLN A 173 -10.26 -19.53 4.47
C GLN A 173 -9.65 -20.49 5.51
N PRO A 174 -8.71 -20.02 6.36
CA PRO A 174 -8.15 -20.84 7.42
C PRO A 174 -9.26 -21.28 8.37
N ARG A 175 -9.21 -22.55 8.81
CA ARG A 175 -10.24 -23.17 9.67
C ARG A 175 -10.24 -22.65 11.12
N PHE A 176 -9.23 -21.89 11.53
CA PHE A 176 -9.12 -21.39 12.90
C PHE A 176 -9.54 -19.93 13.00
N PRO A 177 -10.40 -19.56 13.98
CA PRO A 177 -10.73 -18.18 14.26
C PRO A 177 -9.47 -17.43 14.72
N TYR A 178 -9.35 -16.21 14.20
CA TYR A 178 -8.32 -15.22 14.49
C TYR A 178 -8.00 -15.13 15.98
N PHE A 179 -6.85 -15.68 16.39
CA PHE A 179 -6.17 -15.28 17.61
C PHE A 179 -4.83 -14.66 17.19
N ASP A 180 -4.75 -13.35 17.42
CA ASP A 180 -3.61 -12.44 17.24
C ASP A 180 -3.09 -12.20 15.82
N ASP A 181 -2.85 -10.91 15.54
CA ASP A 181 -2.40 -10.24 14.30
C ASP A 181 -1.15 -10.84 13.62
N PHE A 182 -0.51 -11.83 14.23
CA PHE A 182 0.76 -12.40 13.78
C PHE A 182 0.64 -13.47 12.68
N PHE A 183 -0.58 -13.94 12.36
CA PHE A 183 -0.79 -15.06 11.41
C PHE A 183 -1.26 -14.66 10.00
N LEU A 184 -1.35 -13.36 9.67
CA LEU A 184 -1.63 -12.89 8.30
C LEU A 184 -0.64 -13.48 7.27
N ILE A 185 0.58 -13.78 7.72
CA ILE A 185 1.69 -14.27 6.92
C ILE A 185 1.38 -15.62 6.26
N GLU A 186 0.67 -16.54 6.92
CA GLU A 186 0.52 -17.90 6.38
C GLU A 186 -0.74 -18.15 5.57
N ARG A 187 -1.72 -17.22 5.59
CA ARG A 187 -3.08 -17.51 5.08
C ARG A 187 -3.05 -18.05 3.65
N TRP A 188 -2.19 -17.48 2.80
CA TRP A 188 -2.17 -17.73 1.36
C TRP A 188 -0.78 -17.92 0.75
N HIS A 189 0.24 -18.18 1.57
CA HIS A 189 1.63 -18.38 1.15
C HIS A 189 1.80 -19.39 0.01
N HIS A 190 1.15 -20.55 0.12
CA HIS A 190 1.25 -21.60 -0.90
C HIS A 190 0.70 -21.14 -2.25
N ALA A 191 -0.41 -20.39 -2.26
CA ALA A 191 -0.98 -19.83 -3.48
C ALA A 191 -0.03 -18.79 -4.09
N TYR A 192 0.49 -17.86 -3.28
CA TYR A 192 1.42 -16.83 -3.76
C TYR A 192 2.71 -17.42 -4.33
N ARG A 193 3.26 -18.49 -3.73
CA ARG A 193 4.41 -19.22 -4.28
C ARG A 193 4.07 -19.89 -5.60
N ARG A 194 2.92 -20.59 -5.66
CA ARG A 194 2.47 -21.30 -6.87
C ARG A 194 2.33 -20.37 -8.07
N PHE A 195 1.78 -19.18 -7.86
CA PHE A 195 1.57 -18.19 -8.91
C PHE A 195 2.72 -17.18 -9.05
N ASN A 196 3.83 -17.37 -8.34
CA ASN A 196 5.01 -16.49 -8.37
C ASN A 196 4.73 -15.03 -8.01
N VAL A 197 3.74 -14.80 -7.13
CA VAL A 197 3.35 -13.47 -6.62
C VAL A 197 4.05 -13.15 -5.29
N MET A 198 4.54 -14.17 -4.57
CA MET A 198 5.13 -14.00 -3.24
C MET A 198 6.25 -12.94 -3.18
N GLN A 199 7.06 -12.83 -4.22
CA GLN A 199 8.16 -11.85 -4.33
C GLN A 199 7.69 -10.39 -4.43
N TYR A 200 6.42 -10.16 -4.78
CA TYR A 200 5.82 -8.83 -4.90
C TYR A 200 4.96 -8.48 -3.68
N TYR A 201 4.47 -9.51 -2.98
CA TYR A 201 3.71 -9.34 -1.74
C TYR A 201 4.65 -9.01 -0.56
N TYR A 202 5.80 -9.67 -0.47
CA TYR A 202 6.79 -9.41 0.56
C TYR A 202 7.87 -8.45 0.07
N ARG A 203 7.89 -7.24 0.64
CA ARG A 203 8.82 -6.16 0.26
C ARG A 203 10.28 -6.39 0.65
N THR A 204 10.69 -7.52 1.24
CA THR A 204 12.10 -7.68 1.63
C THR A 204 12.73 -9.02 1.24
N CYS A 205 13.97 -8.92 0.79
CA CYS A 205 15.03 -9.80 1.27
C CYS A 205 15.56 -9.22 2.60
N TYR A 206 15.47 -10.00 3.69
CA TYR A 206 16.20 -9.86 4.97
C TYR A 206 15.57 -9.12 6.19
N PRO A 207 15.24 -7.82 6.23
CA PRO A 207 14.83 -7.18 7.51
C PRO A 207 13.43 -7.56 8.03
N PHE A 208 12.42 -7.65 7.14
CA PHE A 208 11.10 -8.15 7.53
C PHE A 208 11.17 -9.65 7.82
N TYR A 209 11.99 -10.40 7.08
CA TYR A 209 12.26 -11.80 7.39
C TYR A 209 12.87 -11.94 8.79
N GLN A 210 13.82 -11.11 9.22
CA GLN A 210 14.37 -11.20 10.57
C GLN A 210 13.35 -10.84 11.67
N ASN A 211 12.49 -9.84 11.47
CA ASN A 211 11.43 -9.53 12.44
C ASN A 211 10.36 -10.62 12.51
N VAL A 212 9.93 -11.14 11.36
CA VAL A 212 9.01 -12.29 11.29
C VAL A 212 9.66 -13.52 11.90
N MET A 213 10.92 -13.82 11.57
CA MET A 213 11.69 -14.91 12.15
C MET A 213 11.86 -14.77 13.65
N PHE A 214 12.09 -13.56 14.16
CA PHE A 214 12.21 -13.28 15.58
C PHE A 214 10.90 -13.58 16.32
N VAL A 215 9.76 -13.19 15.76
CA VAL A 215 8.44 -13.55 16.30
C VAL A 215 8.22 -15.08 16.20
N CYS A 216 8.48 -15.66 15.03
CA CYS A 216 8.34 -17.09 14.76
C CYS A 216 9.23 -17.98 15.64
N GLN A 217 10.42 -17.53 16.02
CA GLN A 217 11.31 -18.23 16.96
C GLN A 217 10.72 -18.34 18.37
N ASN A 218 9.80 -17.45 18.75
CA ASN A 218 9.05 -17.56 20.00
C ASN A 218 7.86 -18.54 19.91
N PHE A 219 7.55 -19.05 18.72
CA PHE A 219 6.41 -19.93 18.44
C PHE A 219 6.82 -21.17 17.63
N ASP A 220 7.88 -21.91 18.02
CA ASP A 220 8.28 -23.20 17.41
C ASP A 220 8.08 -23.30 15.88
N TYR A 221 8.33 -22.21 15.16
CA TYR A 221 7.97 -22.08 13.76
C TYR A 221 9.21 -22.32 12.91
N VAL A 222 9.12 -23.31 12.02
CA VAL A 222 10.13 -23.59 11.00
C VAL A 222 9.64 -23.03 9.67
N PRO A 223 10.29 -21.97 9.13
CA PRO A 223 9.90 -21.44 7.83
C PRO A 223 10.10 -22.50 6.75
N ALA A 224 9.14 -22.65 5.86
CA ALA A 224 9.32 -23.45 4.66
C ALA A 224 10.49 -22.87 3.85
N GLN A 225 11.62 -23.59 3.87
CA GLN A 225 12.90 -23.20 3.26
C GLN A 225 12.65 -22.49 1.92
N LEU A 226 13.23 -21.29 1.79
CA LEU A 226 13.33 -20.57 0.53
C LEU A 226 14.18 -21.44 -0.41
N TYR A 227 13.54 -22.34 -1.14
CA TYR A 227 14.19 -23.04 -2.23
C TYR A 227 14.50 -22.02 -3.31
N LEU A 228 15.72 -21.47 -3.25
CA LEU A 228 16.43 -20.96 -4.41
C LEU A 228 16.31 -22.05 -5.48
N ARG A 229 15.54 -21.78 -6.55
CA ARG A 229 15.52 -22.63 -7.72
C ARG A 229 16.95 -22.70 -8.27
N THR A 230 17.68 -23.75 -7.94
CA THR A 230 18.75 -24.22 -8.78
C THR A 230 18.11 -24.85 -10.01
N ARG A 231 18.52 -24.36 -11.17
CA ARG A 231 18.06 -24.81 -12.48
C ARG A 231 18.21 -26.33 -12.60
N GLY A 232 17.20 -26.97 -13.19
CA GLY A 232 17.26 -28.27 -13.85
C GLY A 232 16.51 -28.14 -15.15
#